data_AF-A0A3M8WKB0-F1
#
_entry.id   AF-A0A3M8WKB0-F1
#
_cell.length_a   1.000
_cell.length_b   1.000
_cell.length_c   1.000
_cell.angle_alpha   90.00
_cell.angle_beta   90.00
_cell.angle_gamma   90.00
#
_symmetry.space_group_name_H-M   'P 1'
#
loop_
_entity.id
_entity.type
_entity.pdbx_description
1 polymer ?
#
loop_
_entity_poly.entity_id
_entity_poly.type
_entity_poly.pdbx_seq_one_letter_code
_entity_poly.pdbx_strand_id
1 'polypeptide(L)' 'MVTDRLAQAVRQQLRLGRLLPLGGPEDGAWLTEHAADAVLRRAADAVPGVRLGALRIVLADPEAAAPPAVPAPPSA' A
#
# COMPACT_ATOMS: atom_id res chain seq x y z
N MET A 1 -1.20 19.28 19.27
CA MET A 1 0.13 19.80 18.87
C MET A 1 1.33 18.89 19.22
N VAL A 2 1.23 17.89 20.09
CA VAL A 2 2.28 16.82 20.21
C VAL A 2 1.88 15.57 19.41
N THR A 3 0.58 15.23 19.42
CA THR A 3 0.03 14.07 18.69
C THR A 3 0.22 14.17 17.18
N ASP A 4 0.00 15.35 16.58
CA ASP A 4 0.25 15.57 15.14
C ASP A 4 1.70 15.39 14.75
N ARG A 5 2.64 15.88 15.57
CA ARG A 5 4.07 15.70 15.32
C ARG A 5 4.50 14.25 15.48
N LEU A 6 3.93 13.53 16.44
CA LEU A 6 4.19 12.10 16.61
C LEU A 6 3.63 11.29 15.43
N ALA A 7 2.40 11.57 15.00
CA ALA A 7 1.80 10.94 13.82
C ALA A 7 2.60 11.26 12.54
N GLN A 8 3.06 12.50 12.39
CA GLN A 8 3.91 12.91 11.27
C GLN A 8 5.29 12.23 11.31
N ALA A 9 5.90 12.10 12.49
CA ALA A 9 7.18 11.41 12.67
C ALA A 9 7.05 9.91 12.40
N VAL A 10 5.98 9.26 12.87
CA VAL A 10 5.69 7.86 12.56
C VAL A 10 5.44 7.67 11.06
N ARG A 11 4.72 8.59 10.40
CA ARG A 11 4.57 8.57 8.93
C ARG A 11 5.90 8.70 8.19
N GLN A 12 6.76 9.62 8.64
CA GLN A 12 8.09 9.86 8.09
C GLN A 12 9.03 8.66 8.32
N GLN A 13 8.96 8.04 9.51
CA GLN A 13 9.79 6.89 9.89
C GLN A 13 9.32 5.59 9.22
N LEU A 14 8.02 5.40 9.00
CA LEU A 14 7.48 4.19 8.40
C LEU A 14 7.68 4.11 6.88
N ARG A 15 8.13 5.20 6.21
CA ARG A 15 8.27 5.27 4.75
C ARG A 15 7.12 4.54 4.04
N LEU A 16 5.90 4.92 4.40
CA LEU A 16 4.68 4.21 4.01
C LEU A 16 4.57 3.99 2.50
N GLY A 17 5.25 4.81 1.70
CA GLY A 17 5.21 4.76 0.25
C GLY A 17 3.89 5.30 -0.27
N ARG A 18 3.56 4.98 -1.52
CA ARG A 18 2.27 5.38 -2.11
C ARG A 18 1.14 4.58 -1.46
N LEU A 19 -0.06 5.17 -1.44
CA LEU A 19 -1.28 4.42 -1.16
C LEU A 19 -1.78 3.72 -2.43
N LEU A 20 -2.13 2.46 -2.29
CA LEU A 20 -2.61 1.57 -3.33
C LEU A 20 -4.07 1.23 -3.03
N PRO A 21 -4.97 1.26 -4.02
CA PRO A 21 -6.32 0.76 -3.85
C PRO A 21 -6.26 -0.75 -3.57
N LEU A 22 -7.09 -1.21 -2.64
CA LEU A 22 -7.22 -2.62 -2.28
C LEU A 22 -8.67 -3.04 -2.48
N GLY A 23 -8.90 -4.10 -3.26
CA GLY A 23 -10.25 -4.55 -3.60
C GLY A 23 -10.85 -3.80 -4.79
N GLY A 24 -12.17 -3.84 -4.89
CA GLY A 24 -12.93 -3.12 -5.90
C GLY A 24 -13.02 -1.62 -5.60
N PRO A 25 -13.34 -0.79 -6.61
CA PRO A 25 -13.54 0.66 -6.43
C PRO A 25 -14.63 0.98 -5.38
N GLU A 26 -15.62 0.11 -5.20
CA GLU A 26 -16.70 0.20 -4.22
C GLU A 26 -16.26 -0.07 -2.77
N ASP A 27 -15.19 -0.86 -2.58
CA ASP A 27 -14.70 -1.22 -1.25
C ASP A 27 -14.04 -0.03 -0.54
N GLY A 28 -13.53 0.93 -1.32
CA GLY A 28 -12.91 2.15 -0.80
C GLY A 28 -11.71 1.89 0.12
N ALA A 29 -11.11 0.70 0.06
CA ALA A 29 -10.02 0.30 0.93
C ALA A 29 -8.67 0.68 0.32
N TRP A 30 -7.75 1.09 1.20
CA TRP A 30 -6.42 1.58 0.82
C TRP A 30 -5.34 0.82 1.59
N LEU A 31 -4.25 0.51 0.90
CA LEU A 31 -3.09 -0.19 1.45
C LEU A 31 -1.83 0.63 1.16
N THR A 32 -0.93 0.75 2.13
CA THR A 32 0.36 1.38 1.88
C THR A 32 1.28 0.44 1.11
N GLU A 33 2.11 0.96 0.20
CA GLU A 33 3.12 0.15 -0.51
C GLU A 33 4.00 -0.64 0.46
N HIS A 34 4.35 -0.05 1.62
CA HIS A 34 5.13 -0.74 2.64
C HIS A 34 4.38 -1.92 3.27
N ALA A 35 3.07 -1.77 3.54
CA ALA A 35 2.27 -2.89 4.04
C ALA A 35 2.11 -3.98 2.97
N ALA A 36 1.97 -3.61 1.70
CA ALA A 36 1.93 -4.55 0.59
C ALA A 36 3.25 -5.34 0.46
N ASP A 37 4.41 -4.66 0.53
CA ASP A 37 5.74 -5.31 0.51
C ASP A 37 5.87 -6.34 1.64
N ALA A 38 5.47 -5.99 2.86
CA ALA A 38 5.52 -6.90 4.01
C ALA A 38 4.65 -8.16 3.81
N VAL A 39 3.41 -7.99 3.33
CA VAL A 39 2.50 -9.12 3.06
C VAL A 39 3.03 -10.00 1.93
N LEU A 40 3.53 -9.41 0.85
CA LEU A 40 4.07 -10.14 -0.30
C LEU A 40 5.35 -10.90 0.03
N ARG A 41 6.25 -10.32 0.84
CA ARG A 41 7.43 -11.02 1.36
C ARG A 41 7.04 -12.25 2.16
N ARG A 42 6.13 -12.09 3.12
CA ARG A 42 5.63 -13.21 3.94
C ARG A 42 4.99 -14.31 3.09
N ALA A 43 4.24 -13.94 2.05
CA ALA A 43 3.65 -14.90 1.13
C ALA A 43 4.73 -15.64 0.32
N ALA A 44 5.77 -14.93 -0.13
CA ALA A 44 6.89 -15.54 -0.85
C ALA A 44 7.72 -16.49 0.02
N ASP A 45 7.89 -16.20 1.31
CA ASP A 45 8.58 -17.09 2.26
C ASP A 45 7.90 -18.46 2.40
N ALA A 46 6.59 -18.55 2.09
CA ALA A 46 5.85 -19.80 2.09
C ALA A 46 6.05 -20.63 0.80
N VAL A 47 6.78 -20.11 -0.20
CA VAL A 47 7.03 -20.78 -1.48
C VAL A 47 8.47 -21.37 -1.48
N PRO A 48 8.62 -22.70 -1.45
CA PRO A 48 9.95 -23.32 -1.41
C PRO A 48 10.80 -22.98 -2.63
N GLY A 49 12.07 -22.64 -2.40
CA GLY A 49 13.04 -22.35 -3.46
C GLY A 49 12.90 -20.97 -4.11
N VAL A 50 11.97 -20.13 -3.64
CA VAL A 50 11.78 -18.77 -4.14
C VAL A 50 12.37 -17.76 -3.15
N ARG A 51 13.07 -16.76 -3.67
CA ARG A 51 13.52 -15.59 -2.91
C ARG A 51 12.98 -14.32 -3.55
N LEU A 52 12.21 -13.55 -2.80
CA LEU A 52 11.63 -12.32 -3.32
C LEU A 52 12.68 -11.22 -3.48
N GLY A 53 12.76 -10.67 -4.69
CA GLY A 53 13.66 -9.57 -5.04
C GLY A 53 13.07 -8.19 -4.71
N ALA A 54 13.45 -7.19 -5.51
CA ALA A 54 12.80 -5.89 -5.47
C ALA A 54 11.35 -6.01 -6.00
N LEU A 55 10.42 -5.31 -5.34
CA LEU A 55 9.01 -5.28 -5.71
C LEU A 55 8.67 -3.95 -6.39
N ARG A 56 7.87 -4.02 -7.46
CA ARG A 56 7.19 -2.87 -8.06
C ARG A 56 5.70 -3.21 -8.11
N ILE A 57 4.87 -2.35 -7.54
CA ILE A 57 3.43 -2.54 -7.46
C ILE A 57 2.74 -1.48 -8.32
N VAL A 58 1.89 -1.94 -9.23
CA VAL A 58 1.09 -1.13 -10.17
C VAL A 58 -0.27 -1.81 -10.38
N LEU A 59 -1.27 -1.04 -10.82
CA LEU A 59 -2.52 -1.61 -11.30
C LEU A 59 -2.24 -2.51 -12.51
N ALA A 60 -2.85 -3.70 -12.51
CA ALA A 60 -2.70 -4.65 -13.61
C ALA A 60 -3.33 -4.13 -14.91
N ASP A 61 -4.45 -3.42 -14.79
CA ASP A 61 -5.11 -2.71 -15.89
C ASP A 61 -5.50 -1.31 -15.42
N PRO A 62 -4.66 -0.28 -15.67
CA PRO A 62 -4.94 1.08 -15.24
C PRO A 62 -6.08 1.73 -16.02
N GLU A 63 -6.36 1.30 -17.25
CA GLU A 63 -7.39 1.90 -18.12
C GLU A 63 -8.78 1.37 -17.78
N ALA A 64 -8.88 0.10 -17.37
CA ALA A 64 -10.12 -0.48 -16.87
C ALA A 64 -10.41 -0.17 -15.38
N ALA A 65 -9.45 0.43 -14.66
CA ALA A 65 -9.61 0.75 -13.26
C ALA A 65 -10.59 1.91 -13.09
N ALA A 66 -11.79 1.61 -12.57
CA ALA A 66 -12.74 2.66 -12.21
C ALA A 66 -12.13 3.56 -11.12
N PRO A 67 -12.45 4.87 -11.13
CA PRO A 67 -12.00 5.76 -10.07
C PRO A 67 -12.51 5.25 -8.72
N PRO A 68 -11.68 5.26 -7.67
CA PRO A 68 -12.08 4.80 -6.36
C PRO A 68 -13.29 5.61 -5.87
N ALA A 69 -14.32 4.91 -5.38
CA ALA A 69 -15.56 5.56 -4.92
C ALA A 69 -15.33 6.45 -3.69
N VAL A 70 -14.27 6.16 -2.94
CA VAL A 70 -13.78 6.97 -1.83
C VAL A 70 -12.53 7.70 -2.28
N PRO A 71 -12.45 9.04 -2.13
CA PRO A 71 -11.25 9.77 -2.47
C PRO A 71 -10.07 9.26 -1.64
N ALA A 72 -8.87 9.33 -2.21
CA ALA A 72 -7.66 9.01 -1.48
C ALA A 72 -7.61 9.82 -0.18
N PRO A 73 -7.24 9.21 0.96
CA PRO A 73 -7.21 9.93 2.22
C PRO A 73 -6.26 11.14 2.10
N PRO A 74 -6.44 12.20 2.90
CA PRO A 74 -5.65 13.44 2.76
C PRO A 74 -4.12 13.27 2.94
N SER A 75 -3.70 12.09 3.39
CA SER A 75 -2.31 11.68 3.56
C SER A 75 -1.73 10.85 2.40
N ALA A 76 -2.48 10.70 1.30
CA ALA A 76 -2.07 9.99 0.09
C ALA A 76 -1.03 10.76 -0.72
#